data_AF-A0A3M1AII2-F1
#
_entry.id   AF-A0A3M1AII2-F1
#
_cell.length_a   1.000
_cell.length_b   1.000
_cell.length_c   1.000
_cell.angle_alpha   90.00
_cell.angle_beta   90.00
_cell.angle_gamma   90.00
#
_symmetry.space_group_name_H-M   'P 1'
#
loop_
_entity.id
_entity.type
_entity.pdbx_description
1 polymer ?
#
loop_
_entity_poly.entity_id
_entity_poly.type
_entity_poly.pdbx_seq_one_letter_code
_entity_poly.pdbx_strand_id
1 'polypeptide(L)' 'MRGHRTSVSLEDAFWEALREIAAERGQSVNALAAEIDAARDLQAGPDTGLATAIRLFVLAHYRGRG' A
#
# COMPACT_ATOMS: atom_id res chain seq x y z
N MET A 1 7.44 16.90 -16.00
CA MET A 1 6.05 16.40 -16.13
C MET A 1 6.03 14.88 -15.95
N ARG A 2 5.70 14.37 -14.76
CA ARG A 2 4.99 13.10 -14.56
C ARG A 2 4.16 13.20 -13.29
N GLY A 3 3.36 14.26 -13.23
CA GLY A 3 2.18 14.33 -12.38
C GLY A 3 1.09 13.44 -12.94
N HIS A 4 1.37 12.14 -13.14
CA HIS A 4 0.30 11.17 -13.20
C HIS A 4 -0.17 11.02 -11.76
N ARG A 5 -1.05 11.93 -11.34
CA ARG A 5 -1.98 11.65 -10.26
C ARG A 5 -2.93 10.59 -10.81
N THR A 6 -2.42 9.37 -10.96
CA THR A 6 -3.24 8.19 -11.17
C THR A 6 -4.08 8.13 -9.92
N SER A 7 -5.36 8.46 -10.01
CA SER A 7 -6.28 8.25 -8.90
C SER A 7 -6.20 6.77 -8.55
N VAL A 8 -5.59 6.45 -7.42
CA VAL A 8 -5.53 5.09 -6.92
C VAL A 8 -6.94 4.76 -6.44
N SER A 9 -7.68 4.01 -7.23
CA SER A 9 -8.96 3.44 -6.81
C SER A 9 -8.67 2.27 -5.87
N LEU A 10 -8.84 2.52 -4.59
CA LEU A 10 -8.70 1.58 -3.50
C LEU A 10 -9.97 1.63 -2.66
N GLU A 11 -10.49 0.46 -2.29
CA GLU A 11 -11.69 0.29 -1.51
C GLU A 11 -11.48 0.86 -0.10
N ASP A 12 -12.52 1.45 0.50
CA ASP A 12 -12.42 2.12 1.81
C ASP A 12 -11.86 1.21 2.90
N ALA A 13 -12.25 -0.07 2.91
CA ALA A 13 -11.74 -1.06 3.86
C ALA A 13 -10.21 -1.23 3.78
N PHE A 14 -9.62 -1.14 2.58
CA PHE A 14 -8.15 -1.18 2.44
C PHE A 14 -7.50 0.14 2.85
N TRP A 15 -8.18 1.28 2.68
CA TRP A 15 -7.69 2.56 3.22
C TRP A 15 -7.69 2.58 4.75
N GLU A 16 -8.72 2.04 5.38
CA GLU A 16 -8.82 1.91 6.83
C GLU A 16 -7.73 0.98 7.37
N ALA A 17 -7.60 -0.22 6.80
CA ALA A 17 -6.52 -1.13 7.14
C ALA A 17 -5.13 -0.50 6.97
N LEU A 18 -4.90 0.24 5.88
CA LEU A 18 -3.62 0.92 5.66
C LEU A 18 -3.35 2.00 6.74
N ARG A 19 -4.38 2.71 7.20
CA ARG A 19 -4.29 3.68 8.30
C ARG A 19 -3.95 3.00 9.62
N GLU A 20 -4.58 1.87 9.92
CA GLU A 20 -4.30 1.08 11.12
C GLU A 20 -2.84 0.64 11.13
N ILE A 21 -2.36 0.04 10.03
CA ILE A 21 -0.97 -0.43 9.93
C ILE A 21 0.02 0.74 10.03
N ALA A 22 -0.30 1.89 9.42
CA ALA A 22 0.54 3.09 9.53
C ALA A 22 0.62 3.58 10.99
N ALA A 23 -0.51 3.61 11.70
CA ALA A 23 -0.58 4.00 13.10
C ALA A 23 0.22 3.03 14.01
N GLU A 24 0.08 1.73 13.80
CA GLU A 24 0.87 0.70 14.52
C GLU A 24 2.38 0.88 14.30
N ARG A 25 2.79 1.30 13.10
CA ARG A 25 4.18 1.56 12.75
C ARG A 25 4.67 2.96 13.12
N GLY A 26 3.81 3.82 13.69
CA GLY A 26 4.16 5.19 14.05
C GLY A 26 4.52 6.08 12.86
N GLN A 27 3.99 5.80 11.67
CA GLN A 27 4.26 6.57 10.44
C GLN A 27 2.97 7.06 9.77
N SER A 28 3.09 8.01 8.83
CA SER A 28 1.94 8.50 8.07
C SER A 28 1.52 7.51 6.98
N VAL A 29 0.24 7.53 6.61
CA VAL A 29 -0.29 6.72 5.49
C VAL A 29 0.46 7.00 4.19
N ASN A 30 0.85 8.25 3.95
CA ASN A 30 1.59 8.64 2.76
C ASN A 30 3.01 8.08 2.75
N ALA A 31 3.67 8.04 3.92
CA ALA A 31 4.98 7.41 4.07
C ALA A 31 4.87 5.90 3.79
N LEU A 32 3.88 5.24 4.37
CA LEU A 32 3.66 3.81 4.16
C LEU A 32 3.32 3.48 2.71
N ALA A 33 2.47 4.29 2.07
CA ALA A 33 2.14 4.15 0.66
C ALA A 33 3.38 4.34 -0.23
N ALA A 34 4.27 5.28 0.09
CA ALA A 34 5.54 5.48 -0.62
C ALA A 34 6.52 4.32 -0.44
N GLU A 35 6.59 3.72 0.77
CA GLU A 35 7.36 2.51 1.02
C GLU A 35 6.85 1.34 0.16
N ILE A 36 5.53 1.16 0.11
CA ILE A 36 4.88 0.13 -0.73
C ILE A 36 5.14 0.40 -2.22
N ASP A 37 5.04 1.66 -2.65
CA ASP A 37 5.31 2.10 -4.03
C ASP A 37 6.74 1.75 -4.47
N ALA A 38 7.71 1.94 -3.59
CA ALA A 38 9.12 1.63 -3.83
C ALA A 38 9.42 0.12 -3.78
N ALA A 39 8.69 -0.64 -2.94
CA ALA A 39 8.91 -2.08 -2.77
C ALA A 39 8.14 -2.96 -3.79
N ARG A 40 7.13 -2.42 -4.47
CA ARG A 40 6.25 -3.21 -5.36
C ARG A 40 6.99 -3.93 -6.49
N ASP A 41 8.05 -3.32 -7.03
CA ASP A 41 8.80 -3.90 -8.16
C ASP A 41 9.50 -5.20 -7.74
N LEU A 42 9.86 -5.29 -6.45
CA LEU A 42 10.49 -6.48 -5.85
C LEU A 42 9.46 -7.54 -5.42
N GLN A 43 8.25 -7.13 -5.07
CA GLN A 43 7.27 -8.00 -4.40
C GLN A 43 6.14 -8.49 -5.30
N ALA A 44 5.74 -7.71 -6.29
CA ALA A 44 4.56 -7.98 -7.13
C ALA A 44 4.87 -7.94 -8.64
N GLY A 45 6.05 -7.46 -9.02
CA GLY A 45 6.53 -7.41 -10.41
C GLY A 45 6.41 -6.02 -11.04
N PRO A 46 7.12 -5.80 -12.16
CA PRO A 46 7.43 -4.47 -12.72
C PRO A 46 6.23 -3.66 -13.23
N ASP A 47 5.04 -4.28 -13.35
CA ASP A 47 3.82 -3.63 -13.85
C ASP A 47 2.70 -3.55 -12.79
N THR A 48 3.00 -3.81 -11.52
CA THR A 48 1.99 -3.76 -10.47
C THR A 48 1.62 -2.32 -10.13
N GLY A 49 0.34 -1.97 -10.29
CA GLY A 49 -0.17 -0.67 -9.84
C GLY A 49 -0.21 -0.54 -8.30
N LEU A 50 -0.06 0.69 -7.79
CA LEU A 50 -0.01 0.97 -6.34
C LEU A 50 -1.22 0.41 -5.58
N ALA A 51 -2.42 0.45 -6.16
CA ALA A 51 -3.62 -0.12 -5.53
C ALA A 51 -3.47 -1.62 -5.25
N THR A 52 -2.95 -2.38 -6.22
CA THR A 52 -2.71 -3.82 -6.07
C THR A 52 -1.63 -4.09 -5.04
N ALA A 53 -0.54 -3.32 -5.06
CA ALA A 53 0.53 -3.44 -4.07
C ALA A 53 0.01 -3.20 -2.64
N ILE A 54 -0.83 -2.17 -2.43
CA ILE A 54 -1.47 -1.91 -1.13
C ILE A 54 -2.34 -3.08 -0.68
N ARG A 55 -3.18 -3.63 -1.56
CA ARG A 55 -4.05 -4.78 -1.22
C ARG A 55 -3.23 -5.99 -0.77
N LEU A 56 -2.15 -6.31 -1.51
CA LEU A 56 -1.26 -7.42 -1.18
C LEU A 56 -0.51 -7.19 0.14
N PHE A 57 -0.03 -5.96 0.36
CA PHE A 57 0.64 -5.58 1.60
C PHE A 57 -0.28 -5.74 2.82
N VAL A 58 -1.51 -5.20 2.74
CA VAL A 58 -2.53 -5.34 3.78
C VAL A 58 -2.84 -6.81 4.05
N LEU A 59 -3.08 -7.60 3.00
CA LEU A 59 -3.36 -9.03 3.12
C LEU A 59 -2.20 -9.77 3.81
N ALA A 60 -0.96 -9.52 3.41
CA ALA A 60 0.21 -10.14 3.99
C ALA A 60 0.37 -9.78 5.47
N HIS A 61 0.11 -8.52 5.82
CA HIS A 61 0.20 -8.04 7.20
C HIS A 61 -0.77 -8.78 8.15
N TYR A 62 -2.04 -8.93 7.78
CA TYR A 62 -3.01 -9.64 8.63
C TYR A 62 -2.85 -11.17 8.57
N ARG A 63 -2.36 -11.74 7.46
CA ARG A 63 -2.06 -13.18 7.39
C ARG A 63 -0.85 -13.59 8.23
N GLY A 64 0.13 -12.71 8.41
CA GLY A 64 1.30 -12.96 9.25
C GLY A 64 1.04 -12.86 10.76
N ARG A 65 -0.18 -12.46 11.16
CA ARG A 65 -0.59 -12.33 12.57
C ARG A 65 -1.32 -13.57 13.11
N GLY A 66 -1.69 -14.51 12.24
CA GLY A 66 -2.37 -15.76 12.59
C GLY A 66 -1.41 -16.93 12.77
#